data_AF-A0AA38IPG4-F1
#
_entry.id   AF-A0AA38IPG4-F1
#
_cell.length_a   1.000
_cell.length_b   1.000
_cell.length_c   1.000
_cell.angle_alpha   90.00
_cell.angle_beta   90.00
_cell.angle_gamma   90.00
#
_symmetry.space_group_name_H-M   'P 1'
#
loop_
_entity.id
_entity.type
_entity.pdbx_description
1 polymer ?
#
loop_
_entity_poly.entity_id
_entity_poly.type
_entity_poly.pdbx_seq_one_letter_code
_entity_poly.pdbx_strand_id
1 'polypeptide(L)'
;MASEKPGSIEQEQDQSLTELEQTLLSMENLDRASPEIWPEKYPGMTDFINSFTPPSTVKLPYSRQLNQEDQNYLHQLAALPTAGLISKVKELHDIAYQLGQEESKEVTRGKYLNLFKPRRQK
;
A
#
# COMPACT_ATOMS: atom_id res chain seq x y z
N MET A 1 -41.30 -39.69 -39.77
CA MET A 1 -40.90 -40.22 -38.45
C MET A 1 -39.53 -39.65 -38.13
N ALA A 2 -39.49 -38.73 -37.16
CA ALA A 2 -38.28 -38.09 -36.67
C ALA A 2 -37.54 -39.04 -35.71
N SER A 3 -36.21 -39.04 -35.76
CA SER A 3 -35.37 -39.43 -34.63
C SER A 3 -33.98 -38.82 -34.80
N GLU A 4 -33.89 -37.52 -34.57
CA GLU A 4 -32.61 -36.87 -34.27
C GLU A 4 -32.36 -37.11 -32.79
N LYS A 5 -31.27 -37.82 -32.46
CA LYS A 5 -30.84 -38.08 -31.08
C LYS A 5 -30.25 -36.80 -30.48
N PRO A 6 -30.85 -36.20 -29.43
CA PRO A 6 -30.21 -35.16 -28.66
C PRO A 6 -29.49 -35.81 -27.48
N GLY A 7 -28.16 -35.77 -27.46
CA GLY A 7 -27.41 -36.35 -26.34
C GLY A 7 -25.88 -36.22 -26.40
N SER A 8 -25.30 -35.74 -27.51
CA SER A 8 -23.84 -35.66 -27.64
C SER A 8 -23.24 -34.29 -27.34
N ILE A 9 -24.04 -33.20 -27.25
CA ILE A 9 -23.51 -31.83 -27.14
C ILE A 9 -23.18 -31.44 -25.68
N GLU A 10 -23.91 -31.97 -24.69
CA GLU A 10 -23.73 -31.58 -23.28
C GLU A 10 -22.51 -32.25 -22.63
N GLN A 11 -22.13 -33.46 -23.08
CA GLN A 11 -21.00 -34.21 -22.51
C GLN A 11 -19.63 -33.64 -22.89
N GLU A 12 -19.48 -33.08 -24.09
CA GLU A 12 -18.21 -32.46 -24.53
C GLU A 12 -17.96 -31.13 -23.80
N GLN A 13 -19.04 -30.40 -23.47
CA GLN A 13 -18.93 -29.11 -22.82
C GLN A 13 -18.50 -29.24 -21.35
N ASP A 14 -19.03 -30.22 -20.61
CA ASP A 14 -18.61 -30.52 -19.24
C ASP A 14 -17.17 -31.05 -19.15
N GLN A 15 -16.74 -31.88 -20.12
CA GLN A 15 -15.36 -32.34 -20.20
C GLN A 15 -14.39 -31.18 -20.47
N SER A 16 -14.76 -30.25 -21.37
CA SER A 16 -13.94 -29.08 -21.68
C SER A 16 -13.82 -28.10 -20.49
N LEU A 17 -14.87 -27.97 -19.69
CA LEU A 17 -14.85 -27.17 -18.46
C LEU A 17 -13.95 -27.80 -17.40
N THR A 18 -14.04 -29.12 -17.25
CA THR A 18 -13.22 -29.86 -16.28
C THR A 18 -11.72 -29.79 -16.64
N GLU A 19 -11.37 -29.84 -17.93
CA GLU A 19 -9.99 -29.68 -18.42
C GLU A 19 -9.47 -28.25 -18.24
N LEU A 20 -10.32 -27.24 -18.46
CA LEU A 20 -9.98 -25.84 -18.19
C LEU A 20 -9.76 -25.59 -16.69
N GLU A 21 -10.63 -26.12 -15.83
CA GLU A 21 -10.49 -26.02 -14.37
C GLU A 21 -9.20 -26.69 -13.88
N GLN A 22 -8.82 -27.83 -14.46
CA GLN A 22 -7.56 -28.49 -14.17
C GLN A 22 -6.34 -27.66 -14.61
N THR A 23 -6.46 -26.90 -15.71
CA THR A 23 -5.40 -26.00 -16.19
C THR A 23 -5.30 -24.72 -15.33
N LEU A 24 -6.39 -24.32 -14.67
CA LEU A 24 -6.44 -23.17 -13.76
C LEU A 24 -5.92 -23.47 -12.34
N LEU A 25 -5.75 -24.75 -11.99
CA LEU A 25 -5.14 -25.16 -10.73
C LEU A 25 -3.62 -24.97 -10.80
N SER A 26 -3.11 -23.89 -10.20
CA SER A 26 -1.66 -23.71 -10.05
C SER A 26 -1.14 -24.60 -8.92
N MET A 27 -0.23 -25.52 -9.24
CA MET A 27 0.53 -26.30 -8.26
C MET A 27 1.74 -25.54 -7.67
N GLU A 28 1.72 -24.21 -7.70
CA GLU A 28 2.81 -23.38 -7.16
C GLU A 28 2.78 -23.45 -5.62
N ASN A 29 3.76 -24.13 -5.03
CA ASN A 29 4.09 -23.93 -3.63
C ASN A 29 4.84 -22.60 -3.50
N LEU A 30 4.17 -21.58 -2.96
CA LEU A 30 4.85 -20.39 -2.47
C LEU A 30 5.59 -20.76 -1.18
N ASP A 31 6.74 -21.46 -1.28
CA ASP A 31 7.75 -21.58 -0.21
C ASP A 31 8.47 -20.24 0.01
N ARG A 32 7.71 -19.14 -0.08
CA ARG A 32 8.13 -17.79 0.21
C ARG A 32 7.81 -17.58 1.69
N ALA A 33 8.68 -18.08 2.57
CA ALA A 33 8.82 -17.41 3.85
C ALA A 33 9.02 -15.92 3.53
N SER A 34 8.25 -15.03 4.17
CA SER A 34 8.41 -13.58 4.02
C SER A 34 9.90 -13.26 3.99
N PRO A 35 10.40 -12.48 3.01
CA PRO A 35 11.83 -12.21 2.89
C PRO A 35 12.39 -11.85 4.25
N GLU A 36 13.46 -12.54 4.66
CA GLU A 36 14.16 -12.16 5.88
C GLU A 36 14.48 -10.68 5.76
N ILE A 37 13.90 -9.92 6.69
CA ILE A 37 13.99 -8.48 6.77
C ILE A 37 15.47 -8.17 6.58
N TRP A 38 15.80 -7.45 5.51
CA TRP A 38 17.16 -7.25 4.97
C TRP A 38 18.29 -7.66 5.93
N PRO A 39 19.18 -8.61 5.55
CA PRO A 39 20.21 -9.10 6.46
C PRO A 39 20.91 -7.93 7.13
N GLU A 40 20.95 -7.97 8.47
CA GLU A 40 21.50 -6.86 9.24
C GLU A 40 22.88 -6.53 8.71
N LYS A 41 23.10 -5.27 8.31
CA LYS A 41 24.41 -4.83 7.81
C LYS A 41 25.54 -5.13 8.80
N TYR A 42 25.20 -5.24 10.09
CA TYR A 42 26.07 -5.64 11.19
C TYR A 42 25.26 -6.48 12.19
N PRO A 43 25.68 -7.71 12.53
CA PRO A 43 25.00 -8.55 13.51
C PRO A 43 24.88 -7.83 14.87
N GLY A 44 23.67 -7.73 15.42
CA GLY A 44 23.42 -7.14 16.75
C GLY A 44 23.20 -5.62 16.73
N MET A 45 23.11 -5.00 15.55
CA MET A 45 22.78 -3.57 15.43
C MET A 45 21.34 -3.28 15.89
N THR A 46 20.40 -4.19 15.63
CA THR A 46 19.00 -4.04 16.06
C THR A 46 18.87 -4.11 17.58
N ASP A 47 19.53 -5.07 18.22
CA ASP A 47 19.60 -5.18 19.68
C ASP A 47 20.24 -3.94 20.31
N PHE A 48 21.29 -3.42 19.70
CA PHE A 48 21.92 -2.17 20.12
C PHE A 48 20.95 -0.99 20.01
N ILE A 49 20.30 -0.78 18.86
CA ILE A 49 19.30 0.29 18.67
C ILE A 49 18.15 0.14 19.67
N ASN A 50 17.66 -1.08 19.86
CA ASN A 50 16.57 -1.39 20.80
C ASN A 50 16.93 -1.09 22.26
N SER A 51 18.23 -1.16 22.63
CA SER A 51 18.69 -0.80 23.97
C SER A 51 18.66 0.71 24.26
N PHE A 52 18.70 1.56 23.22
CA PHE A 52 18.59 3.02 23.36
C PHE A 52 17.17 3.55 23.08
N THR A 53 16.31 2.77 22.44
CA THR A 53 14.92 3.14 22.27
C THR A 53 14.12 2.80 23.53
N PRO A 54 13.50 3.78 24.22
CA PRO A 54 12.58 3.45 25.31
C PRO A 54 11.46 2.52 24.81
N PRO A 55 10.88 1.66 25.66
CA PRO A 55 9.82 0.72 25.25
C PRO A 55 8.72 1.50 24.54
N SER A 56 8.63 1.27 23.23
CA SER A 56 7.85 2.03 22.25
C SER A 56 6.36 2.06 22.61
N THR A 57 5.93 3.05 23.38
CA THR A 57 4.53 3.50 23.45
C THR A 57 4.23 4.58 22.40
N VAL A 58 5.25 5.03 21.66
CA VAL A 58 5.07 5.98 20.58
C VAL A 58 4.61 5.20 19.35
N LYS A 59 3.29 5.05 19.22
CA LYS A 59 2.67 4.62 17.96
C LYS A 59 3.28 5.48 16.85
N LEU A 60 4.00 4.84 15.93
CA LEU A 60 4.56 5.52 14.77
C LEU A 60 3.41 6.25 14.05
N PRO A 61 3.62 7.43 13.46
CA PRO A 61 2.54 8.20 12.82
C PRO A 61 1.76 7.38 11.77
N TYR A 62 2.42 6.39 11.16
CA TYR A 62 1.86 5.46 10.17
C TYR A 62 1.14 4.24 10.77
N SER A 63 1.25 3.99 12.07
CA SER A 63 0.47 2.97 12.79
C SER A 63 -0.93 3.45 13.20
N ARG A 64 -1.37 4.60 12.67
CA ARG A 64 -2.73 5.10 12.87
C ARG A 64 -3.70 4.10 12.24
N GLN A 65 -4.68 3.67 13.04
CA GLN A 65 -5.77 2.83 12.57
C GLN A 65 -6.68 3.64 11.64
N LEU A 66 -7.15 3.00 10.57
CA LEU A 66 -8.00 3.62 9.58
C LEU A 66 -9.38 3.86 10.20
N ASN A 67 -9.81 5.12 10.27
CA ASN A 67 -11.12 5.45 10.83
C ASN A 67 -12.23 5.13 9.81
N GLN A 68 -13.48 5.10 10.27
CA GLN A 68 -14.63 4.86 9.37
C GLN A 68 -14.70 5.89 8.23
N GLU A 69 -14.34 7.14 8.49
CA GLU A 69 -14.30 8.19 7.47
C GLU A 69 -13.27 7.89 6.38
N ASP A 70 -12.09 7.41 6.79
CA ASP A 70 -11.03 7.07 5.85
C ASP A 70 -11.42 5.85 4.99
N GLN A 71 -12.09 4.86 5.58
CA GLN A 71 -12.66 3.71 4.86
C GLN A 71 -13.68 4.17 3.81
N ASN A 72 -14.61 5.05 4.21
CA ASN A 72 -15.60 5.61 3.30
C ASN A 72 -14.96 6.42 2.17
N TYR A 73 -13.87 7.13 2.45
CA TYR A 73 -13.14 7.89 1.45
C TYR A 73 -12.42 6.97 0.45
N LEU A 74 -11.79 5.89 0.92
CA LEU A 74 -11.21 4.87 0.04
C LEU A 74 -12.24 4.24 -0.89
N HIS A 75 -13.43 3.90 -0.36
CA HIS A 75 -14.51 3.38 -1.19
C HIS A 75 -14.98 4.39 -2.25
N GLN A 76 -15.05 5.68 -1.90
CA GLN A 76 -15.37 6.74 -2.88
C GLN A 76 -14.31 6.82 -3.98
N LEU A 77 -13.02 6.77 -3.63
CA LEU A 77 -11.93 6.79 -4.61
C LEU A 77 -11.96 5.56 -5.51
N ALA A 78 -12.23 4.37 -4.95
CA ALA A 78 -12.33 3.12 -5.71
C ALA A 78 -13.53 3.10 -6.68
N ALA A 79 -14.59 3.82 -6.37
CA ALA A 79 -15.77 3.94 -7.22
C ALA A 79 -15.60 4.95 -8.38
N LEU A 80 -14.51 5.73 -8.40
CA LEU A 80 -14.29 6.72 -9.46
C LEU A 80 -13.93 6.03 -10.79
N PRO A 81 -14.43 6.55 -11.93
CA PRO A 81 -13.92 6.15 -13.24
C PRO A 81 -12.46 6.60 -13.38
N THR A 82 -11.70 5.94 -14.26
CA THR A 82 -10.26 6.20 -14.46
C THR A 82 -9.95 7.70 -14.69
N ALA A 83 -10.78 8.38 -15.48
CA ALA A 83 -10.63 9.82 -15.71
C ALA A 83 -10.77 10.66 -14.43
N GLY A 84 -11.72 10.29 -13.56
CA GLY A 84 -11.92 10.93 -12.26
C GLY A 84 -10.75 10.69 -11.31
N LEU A 85 -10.20 9.46 -11.31
CA LEU A 85 -9.01 9.13 -10.54
C LEU A 85 -7.79 9.95 -10.99
N ILE A 86 -7.55 10.06 -12.31
CA ILE A 86 -6.46 10.89 -12.87
C ILE A 86 -6.63 12.36 -12.47
N SER A 87 -7.85 12.90 -12.54
CA SER A 87 -8.12 14.27 -12.10
C SER A 87 -7.81 14.46 -10.61
N LYS A 88 -8.16 13.49 -9.76
CA LYS A 88 -7.84 13.54 -8.32
C LYS A 88 -6.34 13.46 -8.04
N VAL A 89 -5.61 12.63 -8.77
CA VAL A 89 -4.14 12.57 -8.68
C VAL A 89 -3.53 13.93 -9.05
N LYS A 90 -4.02 14.56 -10.12
CA LYS A 90 -3.55 15.90 -10.52
C LYS A 90 -3.85 16.96 -9.46
N GLU A 91 -5.06 16.98 -8.92
CA GLU A 91 -5.45 17.89 -7.83
C GLU A 91 -4.51 17.74 -6.62
N LEU A 92 -4.23 16.49 -6.21
CA LEU A 92 -3.35 16.21 -5.08
C LEU A 92 -1.89 16.63 -5.36
N HIS A 93 -1.42 16.44 -6.60
CA HIS A 93 -0.13 16.94 -7.04
C HIS A 93 -0.03 18.46 -6.93
N ASP A 94 -1.06 19.18 -7.39
CA ASP A 94 -1.09 20.65 -7.36
C ASP A 94 -1.11 21.16 -5.90
N ILE A 95 -1.90 20.53 -5.02
CA ILE A 95 -1.92 20.83 -3.59
C ILE A 95 -0.56 20.59 -2.95
N ALA A 96 0.07 19.44 -3.22
CA ALA A 96 1.39 19.11 -2.67
C ALA A 96 2.45 20.12 -3.11
N TYR A 97 2.39 20.58 -4.37
CA TYR A 97 3.29 21.61 -4.88
C TYR A 97 3.08 22.96 -4.17
N GLN A 98 1.83 23.38 -4.00
CA GLN A 98 1.51 24.62 -3.28
C GLN A 98 2.00 24.56 -1.83
N LEU A 99 1.69 23.46 -1.12
CA LEU A 99 2.13 23.25 0.25
C LEU A 99 3.66 23.28 0.37
N GLY A 100 4.38 22.61 -0.53
CA GLY A 100 5.84 22.62 -0.53
C GLY A 100 6.44 24.02 -0.70
N GLN A 101 5.81 24.88 -1.51
CA GLN A 101 6.23 26.29 -1.62
C GLN A 101 5.99 27.07 -0.33
N GLU A 102 4.86 26.86 0.34
CA GLU A 102 4.54 27.50 1.62
C GLU A 102 5.47 27.04 2.74
N GLU A 103 5.72 25.74 2.85
CA GLU A 103 6.65 25.16 3.81
C GLU A 103 8.06 25.72 3.61
N SER A 104 8.54 25.81 2.37
CA SER A 104 9.88 26.36 2.07
C SER A 104 10.01 27.83 2.53
N LYS A 105 8.96 28.63 2.35
CA LYS A 105 8.91 30.01 2.83
C LYS A 105 8.97 30.07 4.36
N GLU A 106 8.16 29.24 5.04
CA GLU A 106 8.10 29.26 6.50
C GLU A 106 9.38 28.69 7.14
N VAL A 107 9.98 27.66 6.54
CA VAL A 107 11.30 27.15 6.95
C VAL A 107 12.36 28.23 6.80
N THR A 108 12.36 28.96 5.68
CA THR A 108 13.30 30.07 5.46
C THR A 108 13.10 31.18 6.49
N ARG A 109 11.85 31.53 6.79
CA ARG A 109 11.51 32.48 7.86
C ARG A 109 12.03 32.01 9.22
N GLY A 110 11.82 30.74 9.56
CA GLY A 110 12.33 30.14 10.80
C GLY A 110 13.86 30.19 10.92
N LYS A 111 14.58 30.06 9.79
CA LYS A 111 16.05 30.23 9.76
C LYS A 111 16.45 31.66 10.11
N TYR A 112 15.81 32.67 9.53
CA TYR A 112 16.07 34.08 9.85
C TYR A 112 15.72 34.45 11.30
N LEU A 113 14.70 33.81 11.85
CA LEU A 113 14.31 33.93 13.27
C LEU A 113 15.19 33.08 14.21
N ASN A 114 16.19 32.38 13.68
CA ASN A 114 17.13 31.54 14.44
C ASN A 114 16.45 30.44 15.28
N LEU A 115 15.27 29.98 14.89
CA LEU A 115 14.51 28.95 15.63
C LEU A 115 15.24 27.60 15.68
N PHE A 116 16.07 27.31 14.68
CA PHE A 116 16.80 26.05 14.56
C PHE A 116 18.18 26.06 15.25
N LYS A 117 18.57 27.17 15.91
CA LYS A 117 19.84 27.19 16.65
C LYS A 117 19.66 26.42 17.96
N PRO A 118 20.54 25.46 18.29
CA PRO A 118 20.46 24.77 19.57
C PRO A 118 20.61 25.76 20.72
N ARG A 119 19.76 25.66 21.74
CA ARG A 119 19.92 26.43 22.97
C ARG A 119 21.23 26.02 23.61
N ARG A 120 22.21 26.94 23.65
CA ARG A 120 23.39 26.76 24.49
C ARG A 120 22.94 26.88 25.94
N GLN A 121 22.80 25.75 26.62
CA GLN A 121 22.68 25.76 28.08
C GLN A 121 24.03 26.23 28.64
N LYS A 122 23.97 27.27 29.48
CA LYS A 122 25.12 27.80 30.22
C LYS A 122 25.30 27.01 31.50
#